data_AF-A0AA97MUT5-F1
#
_entry.id   AF-A0AA97MUT5-F1
#
_cell.length_a   1.000
_cell.length_b   1.000
_cell.length_c   1.000
_cell.angle_alpha   90.00
_cell.angle_beta   90.00
_cell.angle_gamma   90.00
#
_symmetry.space_group_name_H-M   'P 1'
#
loop_
_entity.id
_entity.type
_entity.pdbx_description
1 polymer ?
#
loop_
_entity_poly.entity_id
_entity_poly.type
_entity_poly.pdbx_seq_one_letter_code
_entity_poly.pdbx_strand_id
1 'polypeptide(L)'
;MSSSAGSSYTLIPRQKYRRSSRRSCATLDTDSQALSALGYFQTLPLEIFQMVLNYLSVKDISMLSMVSKTISSRLINYISTSSGTRRLLLQDFHNLELPGTKEGASILEHYKSLGLLLKRCTLLLPTRDRLKFVHKVLAEVSCFKLSGCARPLHCLGLQCYGVFLQILTAGWDELECHRVFNFLWELSNLARKVQAVVSSKPGSARRLELRIRLYCRSVLLNPWIHRSDSAFWLTRILKPWPMVNQARLLYIIFGPVSSLDGHVVWQKMIEGPTDETSLKGLADAIKLLYGTEAREWTADDVISLVDELSVVPQEWLMENNARLLLLSGNSICFTFMASKAVNGRAVELARLMVFMALVCEKDLYCMDWAVKMMQKVCKVFSTPWERNNFLQCLENTFAHMLMDMLQAVLAGEHDEEDSSFLNLFHLVNAQANFHKEILYMAMRSNSSTT
;
A
#
# COMPACT_ATOMS: atom_id res chain seq x y z
N MET A 1 36.15 57.87 24.70
CA MET A 1 36.61 58.64 23.53
C MET A 1 35.68 58.35 22.36
N SER A 2 35.18 59.42 21.76
CA SER A 2 34.42 59.61 20.50
C SER A 2 34.76 58.65 19.34
N SER A 3 33.95 58.37 18.30
CA SER A 3 32.63 58.82 17.81
C SER A 3 32.31 58.10 16.47
N SER A 4 31.01 57.89 16.17
CA SER A 4 30.27 57.96 14.86
C SER A 4 30.92 57.47 13.55
N ALA A 5 30.25 56.83 12.56
CA ALA A 5 28.90 56.89 11.99
C ALA A 5 28.69 55.65 11.05
N GLY A 6 27.54 55.23 10.50
CA GLY A 6 26.14 55.68 10.48
C GLY A 6 25.29 54.85 9.47
N SER A 7 24.15 54.31 9.94
CA SER A 7 22.81 54.13 9.33
C SER A 7 22.59 53.78 7.83
N SER A 8 21.80 52.72 7.58
CA SER A 8 20.49 52.84 6.89
C SER A 8 19.63 51.56 6.97
N TYR A 9 18.49 51.65 7.68
CA TYR A 9 17.37 50.71 7.66
C TYR A 9 16.17 51.41 7.00
N THR A 10 15.51 50.77 6.04
CA THR A 10 14.30 51.29 5.37
C THR A 10 13.02 50.78 6.06
N LEU A 11 12.28 51.74 6.62
CA LEU A 11 10.97 51.61 7.25
C LEU A 11 9.84 51.72 6.20
N ILE A 12 8.77 50.94 6.43
CA ILE A 12 7.50 50.92 5.68
C ILE A 12 6.71 52.22 5.92
N PRO A 13 6.18 52.90 4.88
CA PRO A 13 5.22 53.99 5.07
C PRO A 13 3.76 53.49 5.06
N ARG A 14 3.05 53.76 6.16
CA ARG A 14 1.58 53.82 6.21
C ARG A 14 1.11 55.13 5.58
N GLN A 15 0.36 55.10 4.47
CA GLN A 15 -0.44 56.25 4.04
C GLN A 15 -1.84 55.84 3.56
N LYS A 16 -2.83 56.37 4.28
CA LYS A 16 -4.26 56.37 3.96
C LYS A 16 -4.49 57.32 2.77
N TYR A 17 -4.99 56.81 1.64
CA TYR A 17 -5.55 57.66 0.58
C TYR A 17 -7.08 57.72 0.70
N ARG A 18 -7.58 58.90 1.12
CA ARG A 18 -8.94 59.38 0.83
C ARG A 18 -9.04 59.62 -0.68
N ARG A 19 -10.10 59.13 -1.33
CA ARG A 19 -10.52 59.64 -2.65
C ARG A 19 -11.93 60.23 -2.55
N SER A 20 -12.00 61.51 -2.91
CA SER A 20 -13.17 62.37 -2.97
C SER A 20 -13.99 62.15 -4.24
N SER A 21 -15.25 62.56 -4.13
CA SER A 21 -16.38 62.39 -5.04
C SER A 21 -16.33 63.21 -6.36
N ARG A 22 -16.92 62.61 -7.41
CA ARG A 22 -17.70 63.15 -8.56
C ARG A 22 -17.01 64.04 -9.60
N ARG A 23 -17.08 63.57 -10.85
CA ARG A 23 -17.65 64.31 -12.00
C ARG A 23 -18.30 63.35 -13.00
N SER A 24 -19.48 63.75 -13.43
CA SER A 24 -20.47 63.07 -14.28
C SER A 24 -20.18 63.23 -15.77
N CYS A 25 -20.45 62.18 -16.56
CA CYS A 25 -20.75 62.29 -17.99
C CYS A 25 -21.92 61.37 -18.33
N ALA A 26 -22.72 61.78 -19.32
CA ALA A 26 -24.14 61.54 -19.47
C ALA A 26 -24.57 60.13 -19.94
N THR A 27 -25.78 59.79 -19.51
CA THR A 27 -26.78 58.83 -19.99
C THR A 27 -26.60 58.17 -21.36
N LEU A 28 -26.46 56.85 -21.33
CA LEU A 28 -27.22 55.91 -22.16
C LEU A 28 -27.70 54.80 -21.21
N ASP A 29 -29.00 54.84 -20.91
CA ASP A 29 -29.71 53.86 -20.09
C ASP A 29 -29.64 52.50 -20.80
N THR A 30 -28.68 51.68 -20.39
CA THR A 30 -28.81 50.23 -20.47
C THR A 30 -28.72 49.80 -19.02
N ASP A 31 -29.85 49.35 -18.48
CA ASP A 31 -29.94 48.70 -17.17
C ASP A 31 -28.84 47.64 -17.07
N SER A 32 -27.70 48.02 -16.50
CA SER A 32 -26.70 47.07 -16.04
C SER A 32 -27.24 46.50 -14.73
N GLN A 33 -28.34 45.74 -14.85
CA GLN A 33 -28.73 44.80 -13.81
C GLN A 33 -27.49 43.98 -13.52
N ALA A 34 -26.91 44.19 -12.34
CA ALA A 34 -25.79 43.41 -11.86
C ALA A 34 -26.19 41.94 -12.02
N LEU A 35 -25.63 41.28 -13.04
CA LEU A 35 -26.00 39.92 -13.38
C LEU A 35 -25.85 39.10 -12.11
N SER A 36 -26.98 38.59 -11.63
CA SER A 36 -27.04 37.78 -10.43
C SER A 36 -26.00 36.68 -10.50
N ALA A 37 -25.50 36.22 -9.35
CA ALA A 37 -24.58 35.09 -9.30
C ALA A 37 -25.19 33.79 -9.89
N LEU A 38 -26.49 33.77 -10.21
CA LEU A 38 -27.17 32.70 -10.94
C LEU A 38 -27.31 32.96 -12.45
N GLY A 39 -26.98 34.15 -12.94
CA GLY A 39 -27.24 34.59 -14.31
C GLY A 39 -28.69 34.34 -14.71
N TYR A 40 -28.89 33.82 -15.93
CA TYR A 40 -30.21 33.46 -16.44
C TYR A 40 -30.88 32.30 -15.69
N PHE A 41 -30.18 31.54 -14.84
CA PHE A 41 -30.82 30.52 -13.99
C PHE A 41 -31.65 31.11 -12.85
N GLN A 42 -31.56 32.42 -12.60
CA GLN A 42 -32.41 33.06 -11.59
C GLN A 42 -33.89 33.03 -11.98
N THR A 43 -34.20 33.08 -13.29
CA THR A 43 -35.58 33.08 -13.78
C THR A 43 -36.21 31.69 -13.81
N LEU A 44 -35.40 30.63 -13.66
CA LEU A 44 -35.87 29.25 -13.69
C LEU A 44 -36.35 28.77 -12.30
N PRO A 45 -37.54 28.14 -12.22
CA PRO A 45 -37.97 27.42 -11.02
C PRO A 45 -36.95 26.36 -10.61
N LEU A 46 -36.86 26.08 -9.30
CA LEU A 46 -35.88 25.14 -8.76
C LEU A 46 -36.08 23.72 -9.33
N GLU A 47 -37.33 23.35 -9.57
CA GLU A 47 -37.75 22.07 -10.13
C GLU A 47 -37.22 21.90 -11.55
N ILE A 48 -37.36 22.93 -12.39
CA ILE A 48 -36.84 22.94 -13.76
C ILE A 48 -35.31 22.86 -13.75
N PHE A 49 -34.66 23.58 -12.83
CA PHE A 49 -33.22 23.46 -12.67
C PHE A 49 -32.80 22.02 -12.33
N GLN A 50 -33.50 21.35 -11.40
CA GLN A 50 -33.24 19.96 -11.05
C GLN A 50 -33.53 19.00 -12.22
N MET A 51 -34.58 19.26 -13.01
CA MET A 51 -34.84 18.50 -14.24
C MET A 51 -33.69 18.65 -15.24
N VAL A 52 -33.16 19.86 -15.45
CA VAL A 52 -31.98 20.06 -16.30
C VAL A 52 -30.81 19.24 -15.79
N LEU A 53 -30.56 19.24 -14.47
CA LEU A 53 -29.51 18.42 -13.90
C LEU A 53 -29.70 16.95 -14.27
N ASN A 54 -30.92 16.42 -14.34
CA ASN A 54 -31.23 15.02 -14.69
C ASN A 54 -30.73 14.58 -16.07
N TYR A 55 -30.60 15.52 -17.01
CA TYR A 55 -30.09 15.25 -18.36
C TYR A 55 -28.57 15.43 -18.51
N LEU A 56 -27.91 16.04 -17.53
CA LEU A 56 -26.46 16.30 -17.57
C LEU A 56 -25.65 15.10 -17.05
N SER A 57 -24.47 14.85 -17.63
CA SER A 57 -23.55 13.87 -17.04
C SER A 57 -22.99 14.36 -15.71
N VAL A 58 -22.47 13.46 -14.86
CA VAL A 58 -21.80 13.86 -13.59
C VAL A 58 -20.63 14.81 -13.86
N LYS A 59 -19.94 14.63 -14.98
CA LYS A 59 -18.83 15.50 -15.42
C LYS A 59 -19.32 16.90 -15.78
N ASP A 60 -20.45 17.02 -16.47
CA ASP A 60 -21.02 18.33 -16.83
C ASP A 60 -21.57 19.07 -15.59
N ILE A 61 -22.22 18.34 -14.68
CA ILE A 61 -22.63 18.89 -13.37
C ILE A 61 -21.40 19.39 -12.59
N SER A 62 -20.30 18.64 -12.66
CA SER A 62 -19.02 19.00 -12.04
C SER A 62 -18.39 20.26 -12.65
N MET A 63 -18.56 20.50 -13.95
CA MET A 63 -18.14 21.75 -14.58
C MET A 63 -19.07 22.90 -14.17
N LEU A 64 -20.38 22.66 -14.15
CA LEU A 64 -21.38 23.63 -13.73
C LEU A 64 -21.16 24.13 -12.29
N SER A 65 -20.69 23.26 -11.39
CA SER A 65 -20.41 23.66 -9.99
C SER A 65 -19.32 24.72 -9.85
N MET A 66 -18.49 24.91 -10.88
CA MET A 66 -17.41 25.89 -10.86
C MET A 66 -17.82 27.27 -11.40
N VAL A 67 -19.04 27.40 -11.95
CA VAL A 67 -19.49 28.64 -12.60
C VAL A 67 -19.81 29.74 -11.59
N SER A 68 -20.39 29.40 -10.43
CA SER A 68 -20.60 30.36 -9.34
C SER A 68 -20.84 29.69 -7.99
N LYS A 69 -20.60 30.44 -6.89
CA LYS A 69 -20.88 29.98 -5.52
C LYS A 69 -22.35 29.62 -5.32
N THR A 70 -23.28 30.36 -5.94
CA THR A 70 -24.72 30.14 -5.79
C THR A 70 -25.16 28.88 -6.53
N ILE A 71 -24.63 28.62 -7.73
CA ILE A 71 -24.86 27.38 -8.47
C ILE A 71 -24.30 26.19 -7.68
N SER A 72 -23.07 26.30 -7.16
CA SER A 72 -22.47 25.27 -6.31
C SER A 72 -23.33 24.95 -5.08
N SER A 73 -23.86 25.97 -4.40
CA SER A 73 -24.79 25.80 -3.28
C SER A 73 -26.09 25.08 -3.68
N ARG A 74 -26.69 25.43 -4.83
CA ARG A 74 -27.87 24.72 -5.35
C ARG A 74 -27.54 23.25 -5.67
N LEU A 75 -26.37 22.96 -6.21
CA LEU A 75 -25.92 21.59 -6.48
C LEU A 75 -25.69 20.79 -5.19
N ILE A 76 -25.06 21.37 -4.17
CA ILE A 76 -24.90 20.73 -2.85
C ILE A 76 -26.26 20.35 -2.27
N ASN A 77 -27.24 21.26 -2.35
CA ASN A 77 -28.59 21.00 -1.89
C ASN A 77 -29.26 19.88 -2.70
N TYR A 78 -29.16 19.92 -4.04
CA TYR A 78 -29.68 18.88 -4.91
C TYR A 78 -29.06 17.50 -4.62
N ILE A 79 -27.74 17.40 -4.48
CA ILE A 79 -27.01 16.17 -4.15
C ILE A 79 -27.52 15.58 -2.82
N SER A 80 -27.86 16.45 -1.86
CA SER A 80 -28.39 16.07 -0.56
C SER A 80 -29.86 15.64 -0.57
N THR A 81 -30.58 15.80 -1.69
CA THR A 81 -31.95 15.30 -1.83
C THR A 81 -31.97 13.82 -2.16
N SER A 82 -33.06 13.13 -1.79
CA SER A 82 -33.23 11.70 -2.11
C SER A 82 -33.26 11.41 -3.61
N SER A 83 -33.66 12.39 -4.44
CA SER A 83 -33.62 12.28 -5.90
C SER A 83 -32.20 12.38 -6.43
N GLY A 84 -31.44 13.39 -5.97
CA GLY A 84 -30.04 13.57 -6.35
C GLY A 84 -29.16 12.41 -5.89
N THR A 85 -29.32 11.94 -4.65
CA THR A 85 -28.54 10.82 -4.12
C THR A 85 -28.83 9.52 -4.88
N ARG A 86 -30.11 9.18 -5.13
CA ARG A 86 -30.48 7.97 -5.92
C ARG A 86 -29.91 8.00 -7.33
N ARG A 87 -29.88 9.17 -7.97
CA ARG A 87 -29.34 9.31 -9.32
C ARG A 87 -27.82 9.24 -9.37
N LEU A 88 -27.14 9.83 -8.39
CA LEU A 88 -25.67 9.96 -8.41
C LEU A 88 -24.96 8.76 -7.79
N LEU A 89 -25.59 8.02 -6.88
CA LEU A 89 -24.98 6.88 -6.20
C LEU A 89 -25.45 5.57 -6.84
N LEU A 90 -24.78 5.17 -7.92
CA LEU A 90 -25.00 3.87 -8.56
C LEU A 90 -24.56 2.74 -7.60
N GLN A 91 -25.43 1.76 -7.35
CA GLN A 91 -25.18 0.71 -6.35
C GLN A 91 -25.03 -0.70 -6.92
N ASP A 92 -25.00 -0.85 -8.25
CA ASP A 92 -24.93 -2.13 -8.96
C ASP A 92 -23.51 -2.76 -8.94
N PHE A 93 -22.89 -2.80 -7.74
CA PHE A 93 -21.50 -3.25 -7.56
C PHE A 93 -21.28 -4.75 -7.71
N HIS A 94 -22.36 -5.54 -7.76
CA HIS A 94 -22.34 -7.00 -7.77
C HIS A 94 -22.72 -7.60 -9.13
N ASN A 95 -23.15 -6.78 -10.09
CA ASN A 95 -23.53 -7.23 -11.43
C ASN A 95 -22.29 -7.33 -12.32
N LEU A 96 -21.33 -8.16 -11.88
CA LEU A 96 -20.15 -8.53 -12.64
C LEU A 96 -20.47 -9.78 -13.45
N GLU A 97 -21.29 -9.65 -14.48
CA GLU A 97 -21.33 -10.69 -15.51
C GLU A 97 -20.07 -10.55 -16.38
N LEU A 98 -19.09 -11.40 -16.05
CA LEU A 98 -17.84 -11.73 -16.75
C LEU A 98 -16.72 -10.66 -16.77
N PRO A 99 -15.45 -11.06 -16.55
CA PRO A 99 -14.30 -10.18 -16.72
C PRO A 99 -14.12 -9.87 -18.21
N GLY A 100 -14.47 -8.65 -18.63
CA GLY A 100 -14.32 -8.17 -20.01
C GLY A 100 -15.45 -7.27 -20.52
N THR A 101 -16.57 -7.15 -19.79
CA THR A 101 -17.67 -6.26 -20.13
C THR A 101 -17.36 -4.81 -19.73
N LYS A 102 -17.69 -3.86 -20.63
CA LYS A 102 -17.45 -2.41 -20.50
C LYS A 102 -18.12 -1.77 -19.26
N GLU A 103 -18.96 -2.52 -18.52
CA GLU A 103 -19.79 -2.06 -17.41
C GLU A 103 -19.02 -1.95 -16.07
N GLY A 104 -18.07 -2.83 -15.79
CA GLY A 104 -17.22 -2.69 -14.59
C GLY A 104 -16.31 -1.45 -14.65
N ALA A 105 -15.81 -1.13 -15.85
CA ALA A 105 -15.05 0.11 -16.10
C ALA A 105 -15.95 1.36 -16.01
N SER A 106 -17.23 1.24 -16.40
CA SER A 106 -18.15 2.38 -16.42
C SER A 106 -18.51 2.85 -15.01
N ILE A 107 -18.75 1.94 -14.06
CA ILE A 107 -19.08 2.31 -12.67
C ILE A 107 -17.88 2.93 -11.94
N LEU A 108 -16.66 2.42 -12.17
CA LEU A 108 -15.44 3.02 -11.62
C LEU A 108 -15.22 4.44 -12.15
N GLU A 109 -15.41 4.66 -13.46
CA GLU A 109 -15.28 5.97 -14.08
C GLU A 109 -16.36 6.96 -13.61
N HIS A 110 -17.57 6.45 -13.36
CA HIS A 110 -18.64 7.23 -12.72
C HIS A 110 -18.21 7.73 -11.33
N TYR A 111 -17.62 6.87 -10.50
CA TYR A 111 -17.14 7.25 -9.17
C TYR A 111 -15.92 8.18 -9.21
N LYS A 112 -15.06 8.12 -10.23
CA LYS A 112 -14.05 9.17 -10.48
C LYS A 112 -14.70 10.52 -10.73
N SER A 113 -15.68 10.55 -11.64
CA SER A 113 -16.41 11.78 -11.98
C SER A 113 -17.16 12.35 -10.78
N LEU A 114 -17.74 11.48 -9.95
CA LEU A 114 -18.42 11.86 -8.71
C LEU A 114 -17.44 12.41 -7.67
N GLY A 115 -16.25 11.81 -7.54
CA GLY A 115 -15.16 12.33 -6.71
C GLY A 115 -14.78 13.75 -7.10
N LEU A 116 -14.67 14.02 -8.41
CA LEU A 116 -14.36 15.34 -8.93
C LEU A 116 -15.48 16.35 -8.70
N LEU A 117 -16.75 15.95 -8.89
CA LEU A 117 -17.92 16.76 -8.55
C LEU A 117 -17.89 17.18 -7.08
N LEU A 118 -17.79 16.24 -6.15
CA LEU A 118 -17.79 16.55 -4.72
C LEU A 118 -16.56 17.35 -4.30
N LYS A 119 -15.39 17.13 -4.93
CA LYS A 119 -14.21 17.96 -4.73
C LYS A 119 -14.48 19.42 -5.05
N ARG A 120 -15.07 19.69 -6.21
CA ARG A 120 -15.36 21.05 -6.71
C ARG A 120 -16.47 21.74 -5.94
N CYS A 121 -17.58 21.04 -5.67
CA CYS A 121 -18.67 21.56 -4.86
C CYS A 121 -18.19 21.99 -3.46
N THR A 122 -17.27 21.23 -2.87
CA THR A 122 -16.80 21.45 -1.51
C THR A 122 -15.50 22.24 -1.41
N LEU A 123 -14.98 22.79 -2.51
CA LEU A 123 -13.65 23.43 -2.56
C LEU A 123 -13.47 24.57 -1.55
N LEU A 124 -14.54 25.30 -1.25
CA LEU A 124 -14.52 26.43 -0.31
C LEU A 124 -14.74 26.05 1.16
N LEU A 125 -14.96 24.76 1.45
CA LEU A 125 -15.19 24.27 2.80
C LEU A 125 -13.87 23.81 3.44
N PRO A 126 -13.70 23.96 4.77
CA PRO A 126 -12.58 23.35 5.48
C PRO A 126 -12.58 21.83 5.34
N THR A 127 -11.42 21.19 5.35
CA THR A 127 -11.21 19.73 5.19
C THR A 127 -12.23 18.90 5.99
N ARG A 128 -12.45 19.25 7.26
CA ARG A 128 -13.37 18.54 8.16
C ARG A 128 -14.82 18.57 7.64
N ASP A 129 -15.28 19.71 7.18
CA ASP A 129 -16.67 19.89 6.75
C ASP A 129 -16.88 19.26 5.36
N ARG A 130 -15.85 19.26 4.51
CA ARG A 130 -15.82 18.49 3.25
C ARG A 130 -16.05 17.01 3.52
N LEU A 131 -15.28 16.42 4.45
CA LEU A 131 -15.36 15.00 4.80
C LEU A 131 -16.71 14.63 5.43
N LYS A 132 -17.25 15.48 6.33
CA LYS A 132 -18.59 15.29 6.90
C LYS A 132 -19.67 15.29 5.82
N PHE A 133 -19.61 16.23 4.89
CA PHE A 133 -20.57 16.30 3.79
C PHE A 133 -20.48 15.06 2.88
N VAL A 134 -19.27 14.70 2.45
CA VAL A 134 -19.02 13.50 1.63
C VAL A 134 -19.52 12.24 2.32
N HIS A 135 -19.22 12.09 3.61
CA HIS A 135 -19.71 10.95 4.37
C HIS A 135 -21.23 10.89 4.44
N LYS A 136 -21.90 12.03 4.69
CA LYS A 136 -23.36 12.10 4.71
C LYS A 136 -23.97 11.60 3.40
N VAL A 137 -23.40 12.02 2.27
CA VAL A 137 -23.86 11.56 0.93
C VAL A 137 -23.61 10.06 0.76
N LEU A 138 -22.42 9.57 1.09
CA LEU A 138 -22.05 8.17 0.84
C LEU A 138 -22.58 7.17 1.88
N ALA A 139 -23.15 7.62 3.01
CA ALA A 139 -23.60 6.77 4.10
C ALA A 139 -24.71 5.78 3.71
N GLU A 140 -25.46 6.09 2.64
CA GLU A 140 -26.52 5.24 2.08
C GLU A 140 -25.96 4.01 1.35
N VAL A 141 -24.70 4.03 0.94
CA VAL A 141 -24.07 2.93 0.19
C VAL A 141 -23.50 1.89 1.15
N SER A 142 -24.20 0.78 1.33
CA SER A 142 -23.79 -0.31 2.23
C SER A 142 -22.43 -0.91 1.86
N CYS A 143 -22.14 -1.06 0.56
CA CYS A 143 -20.90 -1.64 0.06
C CYS A 143 -19.63 -0.81 0.33
N PHE A 144 -19.78 0.45 0.75
CA PHE A 144 -18.63 1.29 1.13
C PHE A 144 -18.22 1.08 2.58
N LYS A 145 -19.08 0.43 3.38
CA LYS A 145 -18.82 0.12 4.79
C LYS A 145 -18.02 -1.17 4.87
N LEU A 146 -16.98 -1.20 5.71
CA LEU A 146 -16.09 -2.36 5.92
C LEU A 146 -16.84 -3.69 6.18
N SER A 147 -18.01 -3.63 6.83
CA SER A 147 -18.84 -4.80 7.14
C SER A 147 -20.24 -4.75 6.54
N GLY A 148 -20.47 -3.88 5.55
CA GLY A 148 -21.80 -3.65 4.98
C GLY A 148 -22.15 -4.54 3.77
N CYS A 149 -21.17 -5.13 3.10
CA CYS A 149 -21.39 -6.03 1.95
C CYS A 149 -21.43 -7.51 2.38
N ALA A 150 -22.39 -8.27 1.86
CA ALA A 150 -22.50 -9.71 2.07
C ALA A 150 -21.50 -10.53 1.23
N ARG A 151 -21.14 -10.06 0.02
CA ARG A 151 -20.24 -10.73 -0.93
C ARG A 151 -19.06 -9.84 -1.34
N PRO A 152 -18.16 -9.47 -0.40
CA PRO A 152 -17.17 -8.42 -0.63
C PRO A 152 -16.11 -8.77 -1.68
N LEU A 153 -15.87 -10.05 -1.97
CA LEU A 153 -14.91 -10.49 -3.00
C LEU A 153 -15.38 -10.22 -4.43
N HIS A 154 -16.70 -10.23 -4.65
CA HIS A 154 -17.32 -10.02 -5.96
C HIS A 154 -18.04 -8.67 -6.01
N CYS A 155 -17.53 -7.70 -5.26
CA CYS A 155 -18.14 -6.39 -5.11
C CYS A 155 -17.13 -5.29 -5.48
N LEU A 156 -17.49 -4.42 -6.42
CA LEU A 156 -16.67 -3.26 -6.77
C LEU A 156 -16.81 -2.10 -5.77
N GLY A 157 -17.69 -2.19 -4.77
CA GLY A 157 -18.03 -1.06 -3.90
C GLY A 157 -16.82 -0.44 -3.20
N LEU A 158 -15.97 -1.24 -2.55
CA LEU A 158 -14.77 -0.71 -1.90
C LEU A 158 -13.75 -0.12 -2.89
N GLN A 159 -13.67 -0.67 -4.11
CA GLN A 159 -12.78 -0.15 -5.15
C GLN A 159 -13.31 1.20 -5.67
N CYS A 160 -14.61 1.31 -5.94
CA CYS A 160 -15.28 2.57 -6.28
C CYS A 160 -15.07 3.62 -5.20
N TYR A 161 -15.15 3.22 -3.91
CA TYR A 161 -14.92 4.12 -2.80
C TYR A 161 -13.47 4.63 -2.74
N GLY A 162 -12.48 3.74 -2.91
CA GLY A 162 -11.07 4.11 -2.96
C GLY A 162 -10.73 5.06 -4.10
N VAL A 163 -11.22 4.76 -5.31
CA VAL A 163 -11.03 5.61 -6.50
C VAL A 163 -11.72 6.97 -6.31
N PHE A 164 -12.92 6.99 -5.75
CA PHE A 164 -13.61 8.23 -5.40
C PHE A 164 -12.77 9.08 -4.42
N LEU A 165 -12.24 8.48 -3.36
CA LEU A 165 -11.42 9.16 -2.35
C LEU A 165 -10.13 9.69 -2.96
N GLN A 166 -9.45 8.90 -3.79
CA GLN A 166 -8.25 9.33 -4.50
C GLN A 166 -8.49 10.62 -5.29
N ILE A 167 -9.58 10.70 -6.06
CA ILE A 167 -9.90 11.91 -6.84
C ILE A 167 -10.25 13.07 -5.92
N LEU A 168 -11.02 12.83 -4.85
CA LEU A 168 -11.43 13.84 -3.88
C LEU A 168 -10.21 14.52 -3.24
N THR A 169 -9.22 13.72 -2.81
CA THR A 169 -8.03 14.18 -2.09
C THR A 169 -6.84 14.49 -2.98
N ALA A 170 -6.95 14.30 -4.30
CA ALA A 170 -5.85 14.61 -5.22
C ALA A 170 -5.37 16.06 -5.07
N GLY A 171 -4.07 16.26 -4.87
CA GLY A 171 -3.46 17.57 -4.68
C GLY A 171 -3.68 18.18 -3.29
N TRP A 172 -4.19 17.43 -2.32
CA TRP A 172 -4.18 17.83 -0.91
C TRP A 172 -2.79 17.57 -0.32
N ASP A 173 -2.39 18.35 0.67
CA ASP A 173 -1.12 18.13 1.36
C ASP A 173 -1.16 16.92 2.32
N GLU A 174 0.00 16.49 2.81
CA GLU A 174 0.11 15.33 3.71
C GLU A 174 -0.67 15.50 5.02
N LEU A 175 -0.79 16.73 5.55
CA LEU A 175 -1.53 17.00 6.79
C LEU A 175 -3.04 16.83 6.58
N GLU A 176 -3.55 17.30 5.45
CA GLU A 176 -4.93 17.08 5.05
C GLU A 176 -5.21 15.60 4.78
N CYS A 177 -4.31 14.90 4.08
CA CYS A 177 -4.40 13.44 3.88
C CYS A 177 -4.38 12.68 5.22
N HIS A 178 -3.60 13.13 6.20
CA HIS A 178 -3.63 12.56 7.55
C HIS A 178 -4.99 12.76 8.24
N ARG A 179 -5.64 13.92 8.06
CA ARG A 179 -7.02 14.14 8.55
C ARG A 179 -8.03 13.21 7.86
N VAL A 180 -7.86 12.96 6.56
CA VAL A 180 -8.68 11.98 5.83
C VAL A 180 -8.50 10.59 6.43
N PHE A 181 -7.26 10.17 6.66
CA PHE A 181 -6.97 8.88 7.31
C PHE A 181 -7.68 8.77 8.67
N ASN A 182 -7.50 9.73 9.57
CA ASN A 182 -8.13 9.71 10.89
C ASN A 182 -9.65 9.67 10.80
N PHE A 183 -10.24 10.43 9.88
CA PHE A 183 -11.68 10.42 9.65
C PHE A 183 -12.19 9.04 9.19
N LEU A 184 -11.52 8.40 8.22
CA LEU A 184 -11.88 7.05 7.75
C LEU A 184 -11.66 6.00 8.83
N TRP A 185 -10.59 6.14 9.61
CA TRP A 185 -10.20 5.25 10.69
C TRP A 185 -11.25 5.22 11.81
N GLU A 186 -11.73 6.39 12.22
CA GLU A 186 -12.83 6.55 13.18
C GLU A 186 -14.15 6.02 12.61
N LEU A 187 -14.51 6.44 11.40
CA LEU A 187 -15.79 6.10 10.77
C LEU A 187 -15.99 4.59 10.61
N SER A 188 -14.94 3.89 10.18
CA SER A 188 -14.98 2.45 9.95
C SER A 188 -14.77 1.63 11.24
N ASN A 189 -14.47 2.31 12.36
CA ASN A 189 -14.04 1.72 13.63
C ASN A 189 -12.88 0.73 13.40
N LEU A 190 -11.91 1.13 12.57
CA LEU A 190 -10.86 0.24 12.06
C LEU A 190 -9.90 -0.17 13.18
N ALA A 191 -9.54 0.76 14.09
CA ALA A 191 -8.73 0.45 15.27
C ALA A 191 -9.26 -0.76 16.05
N ARG A 192 -10.53 -0.73 16.48
CA ARG A 192 -11.08 -1.84 17.29
C ARG A 192 -11.09 -3.16 16.52
N LYS A 193 -11.38 -3.12 15.21
CA LYS A 193 -11.42 -4.31 14.36
C LYS A 193 -10.03 -4.89 14.12
N VAL A 194 -9.04 -4.04 13.86
CA VAL A 194 -7.65 -4.44 13.71
C VAL A 194 -7.12 -5.01 15.03
N GLN A 195 -7.35 -4.33 16.14
CA GLN A 195 -6.97 -4.82 17.48
C GLN A 195 -7.55 -6.22 17.73
N ALA A 196 -8.82 -6.46 17.36
CA ALA A 196 -9.45 -7.76 17.52
C ALA A 196 -8.73 -8.86 16.71
N VAL A 197 -8.38 -8.62 15.44
CA VAL A 197 -7.70 -9.65 14.63
C VAL A 197 -6.24 -9.86 15.04
N VAL A 198 -5.49 -8.78 15.30
CA VAL A 198 -4.05 -8.89 15.62
C VAL A 198 -3.80 -9.47 17.02
N SER A 199 -4.75 -9.30 17.95
CA SER A 199 -4.64 -9.86 19.31
C SER A 199 -5.20 -11.27 19.43
N SER A 200 -6.06 -11.69 18.50
CA SER A 200 -6.61 -13.03 18.47
C SER A 200 -5.61 -14.04 17.90
N LYS A 201 -5.92 -15.34 18.04
CA LYS A 201 -5.15 -16.39 17.35
C LYS A 201 -5.26 -16.18 15.83
N PRO A 202 -4.15 -16.18 15.08
CA PRO A 202 -4.17 -16.03 13.62
C PRO A 202 -5.14 -17.02 12.97
N GLY A 203 -6.01 -16.53 12.08
CA GLY A 203 -7.00 -17.35 11.39
C GLY A 203 -8.24 -17.69 12.22
N SER A 204 -8.37 -17.19 13.45
CA SER A 204 -9.61 -17.34 14.25
C SER A 204 -10.75 -16.43 13.78
N ALA A 205 -10.41 -15.27 13.21
CA ALA A 205 -11.36 -14.26 12.76
C ALA A 205 -11.32 -14.06 11.23
N ARG A 206 -11.26 -15.17 10.45
CA ARG A 206 -11.03 -15.16 8.99
C ARG A 206 -11.88 -14.16 8.22
N ARG A 207 -13.18 -14.07 8.53
CA ARG A 207 -14.11 -13.12 7.88
C ARG A 207 -13.74 -11.66 8.14
N LEU A 208 -13.28 -11.35 9.35
CA LEU A 208 -12.86 -10.00 9.72
C LEU A 208 -11.49 -9.65 9.11
N GLU A 209 -10.55 -10.61 9.12
CA GLU A 209 -9.26 -10.49 8.44
C GLU A 209 -9.45 -10.16 6.95
N LEU A 210 -10.32 -10.90 6.26
CA LEU A 210 -10.67 -10.64 4.86
C LEU A 210 -11.26 -9.24 4.67
N ARG A 211 -12.19 -8.82 5.53
CA ARG A 211 -12.80 -7.48 5.44
C ARG A 211 -11.78 -6.36 5.65
N ILE A 212 -10.86 -6.52 6.60
CA ILE A 212 -9.78 -5.56 6.85
C ILE A 212 -8.85 -5.51 5.64
N ARG A 213 -8.44 -6.67 5.13
CA ARG A 213 -7.61 -6.76 3.92
C ARG A 213 -8.25 -6.02 2.74
N LEU A 214 -9.50 -6.34 2.42
CA LEU A 214 -10.20 -5.71 1.29
C LEU A 214 -10.37 -4.21 1.50
N TYR A 215 -10.70 -3.75 2.72
CA TYR A 215 -10.84 -2.33 3.00
C TYR A 215 -9.49 -1.60 2.85
N CYS A 216 -8.43 -2.08 3.50
CA CYS A 216 -7.10 -1.47 3.40
C CYS A 216 -6.61 -1.45 1.95
N ARG A 217 -6.71 -2.58 1.24
CA ARG A 217 -6.26 -2.66 -0.15
C ARG A 217 -7.09 -1.80 -1.08
N SER A 218 -8.40 -1.98 -1.12
CA SER A 218 -9.26 -1.33 -2.12
C SER A 218 -9.52 0.15 -1.84
N VAL A 219 -9.53 0.57 -0.56
CA VAL A 219 -9.86 1.96 -0.18
C VAL A 219 -8.60 2.79 0.07
N LEU A 220 -7.59 2.23 0.74
CA LEU A 220 -6.44 3.00 1.25
C LEU A 220 -5.13 2.81 0.49
N LEU A 221 -4.93 1.70 -0.22
CA LEU A 221 -3.61 1.35 -0.79
C LEU A 221 -3.60 1.27 -2.32
N ASN A 222 -4.46 0.45 -2.92
CA ASN A 222 -4.51 0.23 -4.37
C ASN A 222 -4.83 1.47 -5.22
N PRO A 223 -5.62 2.47 -4.77
CA PRO A 223 -5.97 3.59 -5.63
C PRO A 223 -4.75 4.40 -6.09
N TRP A 224 -3.69 4.48 -5.29
CA TRP A 224 -2.62 5.45 -5.50
C TRP A 224 -1.62 5.04 -6.58
N ILE A 225 -1.31 5.99 -7.47
CA ILE A 225 -0.38 5.79 -8.59
C ILE A 225 1.07 6.01 -8.13
N HIS A 226 1.28 6.95 -7.20
CA HIS A 226 2.61 7.28 -6.70
C HIS A 226 3.00 6.38 -5.53
N ARG A 227 4.26 5.92 -5.55
CA ARG A 227 4.83 5.11 -4.47
C ARG A 227 4.83 5.87 -3.13
N SER A 228 5.12 7.16 -3.13
CA SER A 228 5.10 8.00 -1.93
C SER A 228 3.76 7.97 -1.21
N ASP A 229 2.66 8.07 -1.95
CA ASP A 229 1.31 8.03 -1.39
C ASP A 229 1.04 6.66 -0.76
N SER A 230 1.36 5.58 -1.49
CA SER A 230 1.20 4.22 -0.98
C SER A 230 2.01 3.99 0.30
N ALA A 231 3.25 4.51 0.36
CA ALA A 231 4.11 4.42 1.54
C ALA A 231 3.52 5.20 2.72
N PHE A 232 2.97 6.40 2.48
CA PHE A 232 2.27 7.20 3.50
C PHE A 232 1.09 6.42 4.09
N TRP A 233 0.18 5.91 3.25
CA TRP A 233 -1.02 5.21 3.73
C TRP A 233 -0.66 3.91 4.46
N LEU A 234 0.29 3.13 3.96
CA LEU A 234 0.75 1.91 4.62
C LEU A 234 1.40 2.23 5.98
N THR A 235 2.21 3.28 6.05
CA THR A 235 2.83 3.75 7.31
C THR A 235 1.77 4.12 8.34
N ARG A 236 0.72 4.86 7.94
CA ARG A 236 -0.37 5.24 8.84
C ARG A 236 -1.19 4.04 9.33
N ILE A 237 -1.31 2.99 8.53
CA ILE A 237 -1.98 1.74 8.93
C ILE A 237 -1.17 0.97 9.99
N LEU A 238 0.16 0.92 9.83
CA LEU A 238 1.04 0.06 10.64
C LEU A 238 1.57 0.75 11.91
N LYS A 239 2.13 1.96 11.82
CA LYS A 239 2.83 2.63 12.95
C LYS A 239 2.02 2.78 14.25
N PRO A 240 0.67 2.85 14.26
CA PRO A 240 -0.09 2.86 15.50
C PRO A 240 0.03 1.59 16.36
N TRP A 241 0.57 0.50 15.83
CA TRP A 241 0.62 -0.81 16.47
C TRP A 241 2.03 -1.15 16.97
N PRO A 242 2.18 -2.01 18.00
CA PRO A 242 3.49 -2.57 18.37
C PRO A 242 4.03 -3.49 17.25
N MET A 243 5.34 -3.68 17.16
CA MET A 243 6.01 -4.35 16.03
C MET A 243 5.41 -5.71 15.67
N VAL A 244 5.14 -6.57 16.65
CA VAL A 244 4.48 -7.88 16.45
C VAL A 244 3.13 -7.75 15.73
N ASN A 245 2.35 -6.74 16.11
CA ASN A 245 1.03 -6.48 15.52
C ASN A 245 1.16 -5.81 14.14
N GLN A 246 2.24 -5.05 13.90
CA GLN A 246 2.56 -4.53 12.57
C GLN A 246 2.84 -5.69 11.61
N ALA A 247 3.65 -6.67 12.01
CA ALA A 247 3.94 -7.86 11.21
C ALA A 247 2.65 -8.66 10.91
N ARG A 248 1.84 -8.94 11.94
CA ARG A 248 0.53 -9.61 11.77
C ARG A 248 -0.38 -8.86 10.81
N LEU A 249 -0.51 -7.55 10.97
CA LEU A 249 -1.37 -6.73 10.11
C LEU A 249 -0.85 -6.68 8.67
N LEU A 250 0.47 -6.56 8.48
CA LEU A 250 1.10 -6.61 7.16
C LEU A 250 0.81 -7.96 6.47
N TYR A 251 0.92 -9.07 7.21
CA TYR A 251 0.57 -10.39 6.69
C TYR A 251 -0.93 -10.50 6.34
N ILE A 252 -1.84 -9.98 7.17
CA ILE A 252 -3.27 -9.95 6.84
C ILE A 252 -3.53 -9.20 5.52
N ILE A 253 -2.86 -8.07 5.31
CA ILE A 253 -3.07 -7.21 4.14
C ILE A 253 -2.43 -7.78 2.86
N PHE A 254 -1.24 -8.39 2.97
CA PHE A 254 -0.44 -8.76 1.80
C PHE A 254 -0.02 -10.23 1.70
N GLY A 255 -0.18 -11.01 2.77
CA GLY A 255 0.18 -12.41 2.81
C GLY A 255 -0.66 -13.29 1.87
N PRO A 256 -0.30 -14.57 1.74
CA PRO A 256 -0.97 -15.51 0.85
C PRO A 256 -2.46 -15.68 1.15
N VAL A 257 -3.24 -15.87 0.08
CA VAL A 257 -4.69 -16.09 0.16
C VAL A 257 -5.09 -17.35 -0.58
N SER A 258 -6.21 -17.92 -0.15
CA SER A 258 -6.84 -19.05 -0.81
C SER A 258 -7.46 -18.59 -2.12
N SER A 259 -7.22 -19.34 -3.20
CA SER A 259 -7.76 -19.06 -4.54
C SER A 259 -9.28 -19.22 -4.61
N LEU A 260 -9.87 -20.01 -3.70
CA LEU A 260 -11.31 -20.33 -3.69
C LEU A 260 -12.16 -19.23 -3.03
N ASP A 261 -11.66 -18.69 -1.91
CA ASP A 261 -12.47 -17.85 -1.02
C ASP A 261 -11.74 -16.58 -0.54
N GLY A 262 -10.53 -16.32 -1.02
CA GLY A 262 -9.76 -15.11 -0.75
C GLY A 262 -9.31 -14.92 0.70
N HIS A 263 -9.58 -15.87 1.60
CA HIS A 263 -9.16 -15.78 2.99
C HIS A 263 -7.63 -15.92 3.11
N VAL A 264 -7.07 -15.28 4.14
CA VAL A 264 -5.64 -15.37 4.46
C VAL A 264 -5.30 -16.79 4.90
N VAL A 265 -4.29 -17.40 4.26
CA VAL A 265 -3.87 -18.78 4.52
C VAL A 265 -2.57 -18.77 5.31
N TRP A 266 -2.71 -18.63 6.63
CA TRP A 266 -1.59 -18.57 7.56
C TRP A 266 -0.66 -19.79 7.49
N GLN A 267 -1.23 -20.99 7.33
CA GLN A 267 -0.47 -22.24 7.29
C GLN A 267 0.41 -22.39 6.05
N LYS A 268 0.16 -21.60 4.99
CA LYS A 268 0.93 -21.71 3.74
C LYS A 268 2.43 -21.44 3.97
N MET A 269 2.77 -20.65 4.99
CA MET A 269 4.17 -20.35 5.32
C MET A 269 4.86 -21.41 6.16
N ILE A 270 4.11 -22.35 6.74
CA ILE A 270 4.59 -23.32 7.74
C ILE A 270 4.55 -24.75 7.17
N GLU A 271 3.52 -25.11 6.43
CA GLU A 271 3.29 -26.50 6.01
C GLU A 271 4.05 -26.88 4.71
N GLY A 272 4.34 -25.91 3.83
CA GLY A 272 5.01 -26.21 2.57
C GLY A 272 5.61 -25.01 1.84
N PRO A 273 6.36 -25.25 0.75
CA PRO A 273 6.95 -24.19 -0.04
C PRO A 273 5.87 -23.33 -0.71
N THR A 274 5.94 -22.02 -0.50
CA THR A 274 5.03 -21.03 -1.07
C THR A 274 5.57 -20.51 -2.41
N ASP A 275 4.69 -20.37 -3.39
CA ASP A 275 5.01 -19.83 -4.71
C ASP A 275 5.35 -18.32 -4.70
N GLU A 276 6.11 -17.88 -5.69
CA GLU A 276 6.51 -16.48 -5.87
C GLU A 276 5.32 -15.51 -5.89
N THR A 277 4.26 -15.89 -6.62
CA THR A 277 3.11 -15.00 -6.87
C THR A 277 2.36 -14.67 -5.59
N SER A 278 2.29 -15.64 -4.66
CA SER A 278 1.66 -15.47 -3.34
C SER A 278 2.46 -14.56 -2.41
N LEU A 279 3.78 -14.50 -2.55
CA LEU A 279 4.66 -13.66 -1.70
C LEU A 279 4.94 -12.29 -2.30
N LYS A 280 4.76 -12.11 -3.61
CA LYS A 280 5.07 -10.86 -4.31
C LYS A 280 4.43 -9.63 -3.67
N GLY A 281 3.15 -9.72 -3.30
CA GLY A 281 2.45 -8.61 -2.65
C GLY A 281 3.06 -8.20 -1.31
N LEU A 282 3.53 -9.17 -0.52
CA LEU A 282 4.20 -8.93 0.76
C LEU A 282 5.60 -8.37 0.56
N ALA A 283 6.36 -8.93 -0.39
CA ALA A 283 7.69 -8.46 -0.76
C ALA A 283 7.66 -7.00 -1.26
N ASP A 284 6.69 -6.65 -2.10
CA ASP A 284 6.53 -5.28 -2.62
C ASP A 284 6.13 -4.29 -1.52
N ALA A 285 5.34 -4.71 -0.53
CA ALA A 285 5.04 -3.89 0.63
C ALA A 285 6.29 -3.65 1.50
N ILE A 286 7.13 -4.67 1.70
CA ILE A 286 8.40 -4.53 2.43
C ILE A 286 9.36 -3.58 1.68
N LYS A 287 9.47 -3.71 0.35
CA LYS A 287 10.23 -2.77 -0.50
C LYS A 287 9.75 -1.34 -0.35
N LEU A 288 8.44 -1.15 -0.32
CA LEU A 288 7.84 0.17 -0.19
C LEU A 288 8.20 0.82 1.14
N LEU A 289 8.25 0.06 2.23
CA LEU A 289 8.63 0.53 3.55
C LEU A 289 10.14 0.77 3.70
N TYR A 290 10.97 0.03 2.97
CA TYR A 290 12.42 0.24 2.94
C TYR A 290 12.85 1.41 2.02
N GLY A 291 11.97 1.83 1.11
CA GLY A 291 12.21 2.92 0.17
C GLY A 291 12.44 4.25 0.86
N THR A 292 13.15 5.16 0.19
CA THR A 292 13.44 6.50 0.71
C THR A 292 12.19 7.37 0.86
N GLU A 293 11.09 6.99 0.21
CA GLU A 293 9.80 7.64 0.31
C GLU A 293 9.13 7.40 1.68
N ALA A 294 9.44 6.29 2.36
CA ALA A 294 8.89 5.93 3.66
C ALA A 294 9.69 6.59 4.81
N ARG A 295 9.65 7.93 4.90
CA ARG A 295 10.48 8.74 5.83
C ARG A 295 10.40 8.36 7.31
N GLU A 296 9.32 7.70 7.73
CA GLU A 296 9.09 7.27 9.11
C GLU A 296 9.65 5.86 9.40
N TRP A 297 10.26 5.19 8.43
CA TRP A 297 10.82 3.85 8.55
C TRP A 297 12.33 3.90 8.42
N THR A 298 13.00 3.32 9.41
CA THR A 298 14.44 3.03 9.32
C THR A 298 14.68 1.66 8.71
N ALA A 299 15.91 1.39 8.25
CA ALA A 299 16.28 0.05 7.82
C ALA A 299 16.07 -0.97 8.96
N ASP A 300 16.41 -0.61 10.20
CA ASP A 300 16.24 -1.46 11.38
C ASP A 300 14.77 -1.75 11.70
N ASP A 301 13.87 -0.77 11.52
CA ASP A 301 12.43 -0.98 11.67
C ASP A 301 11.93 -2.05 10.69
N VAL A 302 12.36 -1.96 9.43
CA VAL A 302 11.95 -2.91 8.38
C VAL A 302 12.57 -4.29 8.62
N ILE A 303 13.83 -4.38 9.05
CA ILE A 303 14.46 -5.66 9.40
C ILE A 303 13.74 -6.29 10.59
N SER A 304 13.41 -5.51 11.62
CA SER A 304 12.63 -6.00 12.78
C SER A 304 11.25 -6.50 12.36
N LEU A 305 10.59 -5.80 11.44
CA LEU A 305 9.30 -6.23 10.88
C LEU A 305 9.40 -7.56 10.14
N VAL A 306 10.47 -7.77 9.36
CA VAL A 306 10.72 -9.03 8.65
C VAL A 306 11.06 -10.17 9.63
N ASP A 307 11.83 -9.87 10.68
CA ASP A 307 12.15 -10.85 11.74
C ASP A 307 10.86 -11.31 12.45
N GLU A 308 9.98 -10.37 12.81
CA GLU A 308 8.68 -10.68 13.41
C GLU A 308 7.74 -11.43 12.47
N LEU A 309 7.77 -11.13 11.16
CA LEU A 309 7.00 -11.90 10.17
C LEU A 309 7.42 -13.38 10.14
N SER A 310 8.73 -13.65 10.22
CA SER A 310 9.29 -15.00 10.12
C SER A 310 8.83 -15.96 11.22
N VAL A 311 8.18 -15.46 12.27
CA VAL A 311 7.69 -16.23 13.42
C VAL A 311 6.17 -16.13 13.63
N VAL A 312 5.42 -15.54 12.68
CA VAL A 312 3.97 -15.34 12.79
C VAL A 312 3.22 -16.09 11.69
N PRO A 313 2.35 -17.06 12.00
CA PRO A 313 1.78 -17.35 13.32
C PRO A 313 2.66 -18.27 14.18
N GLN A 314 3.61 -18.96 13.54
CA GLN A 314 4.67 -19.79 14.08
C GLN A 314 5.91 -19.60 13.19
N GLU A 315 7.02 -20.24 13.54
CA GLU A 315 8.25 -20.22 12.73
C GLU A 315 7.95 -20.66 11.29
N TRP A 316 8.24 -19.78 10.34
CA TRP A 316 8.08 -20.06 8.91
C TRP A 316 9.16 -21.03 8.45
N LEU A 317 8.83 -21.80 7.41
CA LEU A 317 9.83 -22.60 6.73
C LEU A 317 10.95 -21.70 6.21
N MET A 318 12.19 -22.14 6.42
CA MET A 318 13.37 -21.38 5.97
C MET A 318 13.38 -21.15 4.45
N GLU A 319 12.82 -22.09 3.67
CA GLU A 319 12.62 -21.89 2.23
C GLU A 319 11.73 -20.67 1.93
N ASN A 320 10.65 -20.50 2.69
CA ASN A 320 9.71 -19.38 2.51
C ASN A 320 10.32 -18.04 2.97
N ASN A 321 11.11 -18.05 4.05
CA ASN A 321 11.89 -16.88 4.49
C ASN A 321 12.91 -16.47 3.40
N ALA A 322 13.66 -17.44 2.86
CA ALA A 322 14.63 -17.20 1.80
C ALA A 322 13.96 -16.62 0.54
N ARG A 323 12.82 -17.19 0.12
CA ARG A 323 12.06 -16.70 -1.04
C ARG A 323 11.51 -15.29 -0.82
N LEU A 324 10.99 -14.98 0.37
CA LEU A 324 10.54 -13.62 0.68
C LEU A 324 11.70 -12.62 0.60
N LEU A 325 12.85 -12.91 1.21
CA LEU A 325 14.02 -12.03 1.20
C LEU A 325 14.57 -11.82 -0.21
N LEU A 326 14.62 -12.88 -1.03
CA LEU A 326 15.00 -12.79 -2.44
C LEU A 326 14.06 -11.83 -3.19
N LEU A 327 12.75 -11.99 -2.99
CA LEU A 327 11.74 -11.14 -3.63
C LEU A 327 11.77 -9.71 -3.12
N SER A 328 12.10 -9.46 -1.85
CA SER A 328 12.23 -8.14 -1.24
C SER A 328 13.43 -7.34 -1.80
N GLY A 329 14.40 -8.02 -2.41
CA GLY A 329 15.49 -7.41 -3.16
C GLY A 329 16.79 -7.24 -2.39
N ASN A 330 17.86 -6.94 -3.14
CA ASN A 330 19.25 -7.07 -2.69
C ASN A 330 19.60 -6.27 -1.43
N SER A 331 19.12 -5.03 -1.33
CA SER A 331 19.44 -4.18 -0.17
C SER A 331 18.83 -4.73 1.10
N ILE A 332 17.57 -5.15 1.05
CA ILE A 332 16.83 -5.66 2.22
C ILE A 332 17.40 -7.00 2.64
N CYS A 333 17.59 -7.90 1.68
CA CYS A 333 18.22 -9.20 1.91
C CYS A 333 19.60 -9.06 2.56
N PHE A 334 20.46 -8.18 2.01
CA PHE A 334 21.78 -7.92 2.57
C PHE A 334 21.69 -7.34 3.98
N THR A 335 20.88 -6.30 4.21
CA THR A 335 20.76 -5.66 5.53
C THR A 335 20.22 -6.64 6.59
N PHE A 336 19.24 -7.48 6.23
CA PHE A 336 18.72 -8.54 7.11
C PHE A 336 19.83 -9.52 7.51
N MET A 337 20.55 -10.05 6.53
CA MET A 337 21.64 -11.01 6.75
C MET A 337 22.82 -10.39 7.49
N ALA A 338 23.18 -9.14 7.18
CA ALA A 338 24.21 -8.39 7.87
C ALA A 338 23.87 -8.18 9.34
N SER A 339 22.60 -7.87 9.67
CA SER A 339 22.14 -7.78 11.05
C SER A 339 22.33 -9.10 11.80
N LYS A 340 22.02 -10.25 11.17
CA LYS A 340 22.27 -11.58 11.77
C LYS A 340 23.77 -11.87 11.95
N ALA A 341 24.60 -11.47 10.98
CA ALA A 341 26.05 -11.62 11.04
C ALA A 341 26.69 -10.81 12.19
N VAL A 342 26.29 -9.54 12.34
CA VAL A 342 26.76 -8.65 13.43
C VAL A 342 26.39 -9.23 14.81
N ASN A 343 25.23 -9.89 14.91
CA ASN A 343 24.78 -10.57 16.13
C ASN A 343 25.45 -11.95 16.36
N GLY A 344 26.43 -12.35 15.55
CA GLY A 344 27.15 -13.61 15.71
C GLY A 344 26.33 -14.87 15.39
N ARG A 345 25.18 -14.75 14.73
CA ARG A 345 24.25 -15.86 14.44
C ARG A 345 24.67 -16.67 13.21
N ALA A 346 25.91 -17.18 13.21
CA ALA A 346 26.54 -17.83 12.06
C ALA A 346 25.77 -19.09 11.57
N VAL A 347 25.23 -19.89 12.48
CA VAL A 347 24.48 -21.12 12.13
C VAL A 347 23.14 -20.78 11.46
N GLU A 348 22.38 -19.83 12.02
CA GLU A 348 21.11 -19.36 11.44
C GLU A 348 21.33 -18.79 10.03
N LEU A 349 22.39 -18.00 9.89
CA LEU A 349 22.80 -17.40 8.63
C LEU A 349 23.24 -18.43 7.58
N ALA A 350 24.00 -19.45 8.01
CA ALA A 350 24.42 -20.57 7.15
C ALA A 350 23.20 -21.33 6.62
N ARG A 351 22.25 -21.64 7.51
CA ARG A 351 20.98 -22.27 7.13
C ARG A 351 20.21 -21.42 6.13
N LEU A 352 20.05 -20.13 6.39
CA LEU A 352 19.37 -19.22 5.47
C LEU A 352 20.06 -19.18 4.10
N MET A 353 21.40 -19.18 4.04
CA MET A 353 22.15 -19.20 2.78
C MET A 353 21.94 -20.48 1.98
N VAL A 354 21.93 -21.65 2.63
CA VAL A 354 21.62 -22.92 1.96
C VAL A 354 20.22 -22.89 1.35
N PHE A 355 19.22 -22.41 2.10
CA PHE A 355 17.86 -22.27 1.58
C PHE A 355 17.74 -21.20 0.48
N MET A 356 18.51 -20.11 0.53
CA MET A 356 18.59 -19.18 -0.60
C MET A 356 19.16 -19.84 -1.85
N ALA A 357 20.19 -20.69 -1.70
CA ALA A 357 20.73 -21.44 -2.82
C ALA A 357 19.73 -22.44 -3.40
N LEU A 358 19.00 -23.14 -2.53
CA LEU A 358 17.90 -24.04 -2.91
C LEU A 358 16.79 -23.30 -3.67
N VAL A 359 16.35 -22.15 -3.16
CA VAL A 359 15.34 -21.31 -3.84
C VAL A 359 15.86 -20.81 -5.18
N CYS A 360 17.15 -20.45 -5.29
CA CYS A 360 17.71 -20.06 -6.58
C CYS A 360 17.66 -21.19 -7.61
N GLU A 361 17.94 -22.42 -7.19
CA GLU A 361 17.85 -23.59 -8.07
C GLU A 361 16.39 -23.88 -8.47
N LYS A 362 15.47 -23.90 -7.50
CA LYS A 362 14.04 -24.21 -7.73
C LYS A 362 13.34 -23.17 -8.59
N ASP A 363 13.59 -21.89 -8.32
CA ASP A 363 12.93 -20.76 -9.00
C ASP A 363 13.73 -20.28 -10.23
N LEU A 364 14.77 -21.03 -10.65
CA LEU A 364 15.67 -20.72 -11.77
C LEU A 364 16.30 -19.31 -11.70
N TYR A 365 16.60 -18.87 -10.48
CA TYR A 365 17.29 -17.61 -10.22
C TYR A 365 18.82 -17.77 -10.34
N CYS A 366 19.51 -16.65 -10.54
CA CYS A 366 20.95 -16.65 -10.77
C CYS A 366 21.75 -17.09 -9.53
N MET A 367 22.45 -18.23 -9.61
CA MET A 367 23.28 -18.74 -8.51
C MET A 367 24.47 -17.81 -8.18
N ASP A 368 25.06 -17.15 -9.18
CA ASP A 368 26.11 -16.13 -8.98
C ASP A 368 25.65 -15.01 -8.02
N TRP A 369 24.36 -14.70 -7.98
CA TRP A 369 23.81 -13.75 -7.02
C TRP A 369 23.96 -14.24 -5.56
N ALA A 370 23.63 -15.50 -5.29
CA ALA A 370 23.67 -16.06 -3.94
C ALA A 370 25.12 -16.12 -3.43
N VAL A 371 26.07 -16.52 -4.28
CA VAL A 371 27.50 -16.51 -3.93
C VAL A 371 28.00 -15.09 -3.68
N LYS A 372 27.62 -14.11 -4.52
CA LYS A 372 27.95 -12.69 -4.28
C LYS A 372 27.33 -12.16 -2.99
N MET A 373 26.12 -12.58 -2.65
CA MET A 373 25.47 -12.22 -1.38
C MET A 373 26.24 -12.79 -0.20
N MET A 374 26.55 -14.09 -0.23
CA MET A 374 27.40 -14.75 0.78
C MET A 374 28.71 -13.98 0.97
N GLN A 375 29.42 -13.66 -0.11
CA GLN A 375 30.69 -12.92 -0.02
C GLN A 375 30.54 -11.53 0.61
N LYS A 376 29.45 -10.81 0.29
CA LYS A 376 29.17 -9.51 0.92
C LYS A 376 28.94 -9.67 2.42
N VAL A 377 28.19 -10.69 2.82
CA VAL A 377 27.91 -10.96 4.24
C VAL A 377 29.16 -11.45 4.98
N CYS A 378 30.01 -12.28 4.33
CA CYS A 378 31.31 -12.67 4.88
C CYS A 378 32.18 -11.46 5.25
N LYS A 379 32.12 -10.37 4.46
CA LYS A 379 32.88 -9.14 4.74
C LYS A 379 32.36 -8.35 5.95
N VAL A 380 31.15 -8.62 6.42
CA VAL A 380 30.56 -7.98 7.61
C VAL A 380 31.19 -8.52 8.89
N PHE A 381 31.59 -9.80 8.92
CA PHE A 381 32.29 -10.37 10.07
C PHE A 381 33.62 -9.67 10.30
N SER A 382 33.88 -9.35 11.56
CA SER A 382 35.01 -8.51 11.97
C SER A 382 36.31 -9.31 12.01
N THR A 383 36.23 -10.57 12.43
CA THR A 383 37.42 -11.42 12.60
C THR A 383 37.53 -12.49 11.52
N PRO A 384 38.76 -12.90 11.12
CA PRO A 384 38.96 -14.04 10.21
C PRO A 384 38.37 -15.34 10.77
N TRP A 385 38.39 -15.50 12.10
CA TRP A 385 37.82 -16.65 12.77
C TRP A 385 36.30 -16.73 12.58
N GLU A 386 35.56 -15.63 12.78
CA GLU A 386 34.11 -15.57 12.52
C GLU A 386 33.77 -15.91 11.07
N ARG A 387 34.57 -15.42 10.12
CA ARG A 387 34.40 -15.72 8.69
C ARG A 387 34.57 -17.21 8.41
N ASN A 388 35.64 -17.80 8.93
CA ASN A 388 35.90 -19.24 8.77
C ASN A 388 34.83 -20.08 9.45
N ASN A 389 34.39 -19.68 10.64
CA ASN A 389 33.29 -20.34 11.35
C ASN A 389 31.99 -20.31 10.53
N PHE A 390 31.62 -19.15 9.96
CA PHE A 390 30.44 -19.04 9.09
C PHE A 390 30.54 -19.94 7.85
N LEU A 391 31.68 -19.93 7.15
CA LEU A 391 31.89 -20.80 5.98
C LEU A 391 31.84 -22.28 6.34
N GLN A 392 32.43 -22.67 7.47
CA GLN A 392 32.36 -24.04 7.96
C GLN A 392 30.93 -24.43 8.33
N CYS A 393 30.16 -23.54 8.99
CA CYS A 393 28.75 -23.76 9.25
C CYS A 393 27.95 -23.94 7.95
N LEU A 394 28.27 -23.19 6.90
CA LEU A 394 27.61 -23.29 5.60
C LEU A 394 27.81 -24.68 4.98
N GLU A 395 29.06 -25.14 4.88
CA GLU A 395 29.39 -26.47 4.35
C GLU A 395 28.76 -27.59 5.18
N ASN A 396 28.88 -27.49 6.51
CA ASN A 396 28.24 -28.43 7.40
C ASN A 396 26.72 -28.42 7.17
N THR A 397 26.08 -27.27 6.98
CA THR A 397 24.62 -27.21 6.79
C THR A 397 24.19 -27.87 5.48
N PHE A 398 24.92 -27.68 4.37
CA PHE A 398 24.67 -28.43 3.14
C PHE A 398 24.77 -29.93 3.38
N ALA A 399 25.84 -30.40 4.03
CA ALA A 399 26.06 -31.81 4.31
C ALA A 399 24.95 -32.42 5.18
N HIS A 400 24.57 -31.76 6.28
CA HIS A 400 23.50 -32.25 7.16
C HIS A 400 22.16 -32.30 6.42
N MET A 401 21.78 -31.24 5.70
CA MET A 401 20.51 -31.22 4.97
C MET A 401 20.44 -32.29 3.87
N LEU A 402 21.55 -32.56 3.17
CA LEU A 402 21.61 -33.63 2.18
C LEU A 402 21.45 -35.00 2.80
N MET A 403 22.11 -35.25 3.94
CA MET A 403 21.98 -36.50 4.67
C MET A 403 20.56 -36.71 5.20
N ASP A 404 19.94 -35.67 5.76
CA ASP A 404 18.56 -35.72 6.25
C ASP A 404 17.57 -36.06 5.11
N MET A 405 17.73 -35.42 3.95
CA MET A 405 16.88 -35.66 2.78
C MET A 405 17.13 -37.04 2.16
N LEU A 406 18.38 -37.49 2.11
CA LEU A 406 18.72 -38.84 1.65
C LEU A 406 18.12 -39.90 2.58
N GLN A 407 18.18 -39.70 3.90
CA GLN A 407 17.56 -40.60 4.87
C GLN A 407 16.03 -40.65 4.70
N ALA A 408 15.38 -39.50 4.49
CA ALA A 408 13.94 -39.43 4.22
C ALA A 408 13.55 -40.21 2.96
N VAL A 409 14.32 -40.07 1.86
CA VAL A 409 14.10 -40.83 0.62
C VAL A 409 14.30 -42.34 0.82
N LEU A 410 15.32 -42.74 1.59
CA LEU A 410 15.61 -44.16 1.87
C LEU A 410 14.60 -44.81 2.82
N ALA A 411 13.92 -44.02 3.66
CA ALA A 411 12.93 -44.51 4.62
C ALA A 411 11.57 -44.89 3.98
N GLY A 412 11.32 -44.51 2.72
CA GLY A 412 10.18 -45.00 1.93
C GLY A 412 8.80 -44.67 2.53
N GLU A 413 8.55 -43.42 2.92
CA GLU A 413 7.19 -43.00 3.29
C GLU A 413 6.30 -42.94 2.03
N HIS A 414 5.51 -44.00 1.86
CA HIS A 414 4.82 -44.46 0.64
C HIS A 414 3.85 -43.51 -0.10
N ASP A 415 3.69 -42.25 0.31
CA ASP A 415 2.88 -41.25 -0.41
C ASP A 415 3.66 -39.97 -0.82
N GLU A 416 4.93 -39.80 -0.38
CA GLU A 416 5.77 -38.62 -0.67
C GLU A 416 7.09 -38.92 -1.42
N GLU A 417 7.29 -40.14 -1.91
CA GLU A 417 8.54 -40.60 -2.54
C GLU A 417 8.99 -39.70 -3.71
N ASP A 418 8.06 -39.24 -4.56
CA ASP A 418 8.38 -38.37 -5.70
C ASP A 418 8.79 -36.95 -5.27
N SER A 419 8.19 -36.42 -4.21
CA SER A 419 8.46 -35.05 -3.70
C SER A 419 9.77 -35.01 -2.93
N SER A 420 10.04 -36.02 -2.10
CA SER A 420 11.28 -36.14 -1.33
C SER A 420 12.49 -36.31 -2.26
N PHE A 421 12.38 -37.19 -3.28
CA PHE A 421 13.43 -37.36 -4.28
C PHE A 421 13.69 -36.09 -5.09
N LEU A 422 12.62 -35.40 -5.53
CA LEU A 422 12.75 -34.14 -6.26
C LEU A 422 13.41 -33.04 -5.41
N ASN A 423 13.05 -32.93 -4.13
CA ASN A 423 13.69 -31.97 -3.24
C ASN A 423 15.17 -32.30 -2.98
N LEU A 424 15.53 -33.59 -2.85
CA LEU A 424 16.92 -34.03 -2.77
C LEU A 424 17.69 -33.66 -4.05
N PHE A 425 17.10 -33.92 -5.22
CA PHE A 425 17.68 -33.55 -6.51
C PHE A 425 17.96 -32.05 -6.60
N HIS A 426 17.00 -31.20 -6.22
CA HIS A 426 17.19 -29.75 -6.20
C HIS A 426 18.27 -29.33 -5.20
N LEU A 427 18.38 -29.96 -4.04
CA LEU A 427 19.40 -29.62 -3.04
C LEU A 427 20.82 -30.00 -3.52
N VAL A 428 20.98 -31.16 -4.15
CA VAL A 428 22.27 -31.58 -4.74
C VAL A 428 22.69 -30.62 -5.85
N ASN A 429 21.77 -30.25 -6.75
CA ASN A 429 22.06 -29.29 -7.82
C ASN A 429 22.36 -27.90 -7.26
N ALA A 430 21.61 -27.45 -6.25
CA ALA A 430 21.87 -26.18 -5.58
C ALA A 430 23.28 -26.14 -4.98
N GLN A 431 23.70 -27.21 -4.28
CA GLN A 431 25.06 -27.33 -3.75
C GLN A 431 26.10 -27.29 -4.87
N ALA A 432 25.94 -28.12 -5.92
CA ALA A 432 26.89 -28.19 -7.03
C ALA A 432 27.03 -26.85 -7.76
N ASN A 433 25.91 -26.20 -8.08
CA ASN A 433 25.89 -24.90 -8.74
C ASN A 433 26.47 -23.79 -7.85
N PHE A 434 26.18 -23.80 -6.54
CA PHE A 434 26.76 -22.86 -5.58
C PHE A 434 28.29 -22.95 -5.53
N HIS A 435 28.82 -24.17 -5.42
CA HIS A 435 30.27 -24.41 -5.40
C HIS A 435 30.94 -24.10 -6.75
N LYS A 436 30.29 -24.43 -7.87
CA LYS A 436 30.75 -24.06 -9.21
C LYS A 436 30.95 -22.55 -9.32
N GLU A 437 29.99 -21.74 -8.85
CA GLU A 437 30.11 -20.29 -8.87
C GLU A 437 31.21 -19.78 -7.93
N ILE A 438 31.40 -20.39 -6.75
CA ILE A 438 32.55 -20.09 -5.87
C ILE A 438 33.88 -20.31 -6.61
N LEU A 439 34.03 -21.45 -7.31
CA LEU A 439 35.23 -21.76 -8.07
C LEU A 439 35.47 -20.75 -9.19
N TYR A 440 34.43 -20.37 -9.94
CA TYR A 440 34.53 -19.31 -10.96
C TYR A 440 34.98 -17.97 -10.36
N MET A 441 34.45 -17.60 -9.20
CA MET A 441 34.85 -16.37 -8.52
C MET A 441 36.31 -16.42 -8.05
N ALA A 442 36.78 -17.54 -7.51
CA ALA A 442 38.17 -17.73 -7.11
C ALA A 442 39.12 -17.63 -8.31
N MET A 443 38.79 -18.30 -9.42
CA MET A 443 39.60 -18.27 -10.64
C MET A 443 39.65 -16.87 -11.29
N ARG A 444 38.54 -16.12 -11.28
CA ARG A 444 38.49 -14.74 -11.80
C ARG A 444 39.32 -13.77 -10.96
N SER A 445 39.30 -13.92 -9.63
CA SER A 445 40.05 -13.05 -8.72
C SER A 445 41.57 -13.12 -8.95
N ASN A 446 42.06 -14.31 -9.31
CA ASN A 446 43.46 -14.54 -9.64
C ASN A 446 43.87 -13.98 -11.02
N SER A 447 42.93 -13.85 -11.96
CA SER A 447 43.18 -13.28 -13.29
C SER A 447 43.19 -11.74 -13.32
N SER A 448 42.63 -11.07 -12.30
CA SER A 448 42.63 -9.60 -12.17
C SER A 448 43.81 -9.03 -11.38
N THR A 449 44.69 -9.89 -10.88
CA THR A 449 45.91 -9.52 -10.12
C THR A 449 47.21 -9.79 -10.87
N THR A 450 47.11 -10.17 -12.14
CA THR A 450 48.19 -10.20 -13.15
C THR A 450 47.89 -9.19 -14.24
#